data_AF-A0A8X6HXL5-F1
#
_entry.id   AF-A0A8X6HXL5-F1
#
_cell.length_a   1.000
_cell.length_b   1.000
_cell.length_c   1.000
_cell.angle_alpha   90.00
_cell.angle_beta   90.00
_cell.angle_gamma   90.00
#
_symmetry.space_group_name_H-M   'P 1'
#
loop_
_entity.id
_entity.type
_entity.pdbx_description
1 polymer ?
#
loop_
_entity_poly.entity_id
_entity_poly.type
_entity_poly.pdbx_seq_one_letter_code
_entity_poly.pdbx_strand_id
1 'polypeptide(L)' 'MVFGSYRSYITAFCTPWGRYRFLVLPFGLNSVPEEFQEAMDEIYEEDEDINPYFDNIALGSSSVEEHCRLLY' A
#
# COMPACT_ATOMS: atom_id res chain seq x y z
N MET A 1 0.73 8.12 3.43
CA MET A 1 2.11 8.14 2.92
C MET A 1 2.30 9.25 1.88
N VAL A 2 3.07 10.30 2.17
CA VAL A 2 3.36 11.37 1.20
C VAL A 2 4.66 11.02 0.45
N PHE A 3 4.60 10.93 -0.87
CA PHE A 3 5.78 10.60 -1.68
C PHE A 3 6.70 11.82 -1.80
N GLY A 4 7.94 11.70 -1.31
CA GLY A 4 8.87 12.82 -1.22
C GLY A 4 9.09 13.57 -2.54
N SER A 5 9.25 14.89 -2.47
CA SER A 5 9.35 15.78 -3.64
C SER A 5 10.38 15.30 -4.67
N TYR A 6 11.59 14.92 -4.24
CA TYR A 6 12.62 14.38 -5.13
C TYR A 6 12.17 13.10 -5.84
N ARG A 7 11.59 12.16 -5.11
CA ARG A 7 11.11 10.88 -5.66
C ARG A 7 9.98 11.09 -6.65
N SER A 8 9.09 12.06 -6.40
CA SER A 8 8.04 12.46 -7.33
C SER A 8 8.61 12.94 -8.67
N TYR A 9 9.73 13.69 -8.69
CA TYR A 9 10.30 14.16 -9.97
C TYR A 9 10.88 13.04 -10.85
N ILE A 10 11.45 12.00 -10.24
CA ILE A 10 12.03 10.87 -11.00
C ILE A 10 10.99 9.88 -11.53
N THR A 11 9.73 10.00 -11.10
CA THR A 11 8.60 9.20 -11.59
C THR A 11 7.77 9.94 -12.64
N ALA A 12 8.35 10.93 -13.31
CA ALA A 12 7.68 11.67 -14.36
C ALA A 12 7.47 10.81 -15.63
N PHE A 13 6.30 10.91 -16.25
CA PHE A 13 5.95 10.22 -17.49
C PHE A 13 5.30 11.18 -18.50
N CYS A 14 5.32 10.78 -19.77
CA CYS A 14 4.78 11.56 -20.88
C CYS A 14 3.51 10.93 -21.44
N THR A 15 2.52 11.77 -21.74
CA THR A 15 1.35 11.44 -22.54
C THR A 15 1.34 12.36 -23.78
N PRO A 16 0.53 12.07 -24.82
CA PRO A 16 0.34 13.00 -25.93
C PRO A 16 -0.13 14.41 -25.52
N TRP A 17 -0.69 14.56 -24.31
CA TRP A 17 -1.26 15.81 -23.80
C TRP A 17 -0.38 16.53 -22.77
N GLY A 18 0.78 15.97 -22.39
CA GLY A 18 1.67 16.61 -21.44
C GLY A 18 2.50 15.67 -20.60
N ARG A 19 3.22 16.26 -19.65
CA ARG A 19 4.07 15.55 -18.68
C ARG A 19 3.43 15.57 -17.31
N TYR A 20 3.42 14.41 -16.68
CA TYR A 20 2.84 14.19 -15.37
C TYR A 20 3.86 13.50 -14.48
N ARG A 21 3.62 13.52 -13.17
CA ARG A 21 4.43 12.80 -12.20
C ARG A 21 3.53 12.26 -11.11
N PHE A 22 3.96 11.20 -10.45
CA PHE A 22 3.21 10.63 -9.34
C PHE A 22 3.45 11.44 -8.06
N LEU A 23 2.37 11.76 -7.34
CA LEU A 23 2.40 12.43 -6.03
C LEU A 23 2.26 11.44 -4.86
N VAL A 24 1.92 10.19 -5.18
CA VAL A 24 1.82 9.04 -4.29
C VAL A 24 2.71 7.93 -4.85
N LEU A 25 2.91 6.83 -4.10
CA LEU A 25 3.66 5.69 -4.62
C LEU A 25 2.97 5.13 -5.88
N PRO A 26 3.67 5.05 -7.03
CA PRO A 26 3.15 4.44 -8.23
C PRO A 26 3.36 2.93 -8.25
N PHE A 27 2.49 2.20 -8.94
CA PHE A 27 2.74 0.79 -9.25
C PHE A 27 3.90 0.62 -10.23
N GLY A 28 4.57 -0.54 -10.14
CA GLY A 28 5.56 -0.98 -11.13
C GLY A 28 7.00 -0.50 -10.90
N LEU A 29 7.30 0.18 -9.78
CA LEU A 29 8.69 0.39 -9.35
C LEU A 29 9.09 -0.68 -8.34
N ASN A 30 10.32 -1.17 -8.45
CA ASN A 30 10.80 -2.30 -7.64
C ASN A 30 10.79 -2.03 -6.12
N SER A 31 11.03 -0.80 -5.68
CA SER A 31 11.09 -0.43 -4.26
C SER A 31 9.73 -0.02 -3.67
N VAL A 32 8.69 0.11 -4.49
CA VAL A 32 7.35 0.53 -4.02
C VAL A 32 6.72 -0.51 -3.09
N PRO A 33 6.77 -1.83 -3.38
CA PRO A 33 6.15 -2.83 -2.50
C PRO A 33 6.74 -2.85 -1.09
N GLU A 34 8.05 -2.63 -0.96
CA GLU A 34 8.74 -2.59 0.34
C GLU A 34 8.27 -1.40 1.17
N GLU A 35 8.22 -0.21 0.56
CA GLU A 35 7.70 1.00 1.20
C GLU A 35 6.21 0.90 1.55
N PHE A 36 5.43 0.25 0.69
CA PHE A 36 4.02 0.00 0.96
C PHE A 36 3.85 -0.98 2.12
N GLN A 37 4.63 -2.06 2.15
CA GLN A 37 4.61 -3.05 3.23
C GLN A 37 4.96 -2.41 4.57
N GLU A 38 6.04 -1.61 4.66
CA GLU A 38 6.42 -0.92 5.90
C GLU A 38 5.28 -0.05 6.44
N ALA A 39 4.59 0.69 5.56
CA ALA A 39 3.45 1.50 5.97
C ALA A 39 2.23 0.65 6.39
N MET A 40 2.00 -0.50 5.77
CA MET A 40 0.91 -1.40 6.13
C MET A 40 1.18 -2.11 7.46
N ASP A 41 2.43 -2.51 7.71
CA ASP A 41 2.86 -3.10 8.98
C ASP A 41 2.67 -2.11 10.13
N GLU A 42 2.98 -0.82 9.93
CA GLU A 42 2.73 0.24 10.93
C GLU A 42 1.23 0.48 11.17
N ILE A 43 0.40 0.40 10.13
CA ILE A 43 -1.06 0.60 10.25
C ILE A 43 -1.72 -0.53 11.05
N TYR A 44 -1.27 -1.77 10.86
CA TYR A 44 -1.87 -2.97 11.46
C TYR A 44 -1.05 -3.55 12.61
N GLU A 45 -0.12 -2.78 13.18
CA GLU A 45 0.81 -3.24 14.23
C GLU A 45 0.07 -3.86 15.45
N GLU A 46 -1.11 -3.32 15.78
CA GLU A 46 -1.90 -3.74 16.95
C GLU A 46 -2.98 -4.79 16.62
N ASP A 47 -3.16 -5.14 15.33
CA ASP A 47 -4.21 -6.04 14.86
C ASP A 47 -3.65 -7.45 14.58
N GLU A 48 -3.59 -8.31 15.62
CA GLU A 48 -3.02 -9.66 15.53
C GLU A 48 -3.69 -10.58 14.48
N ASP A 49 -4.95 -10.31 14.15
CA ASP A 49 -5.74 -11.07 13.16
C ASP A 49 -5.53 -10.58 11.71
N ILE A 50 -4.78 -9.47 11.52
CA ILE A 50 -4.53 -8.83 10.24
C ILE A 50 -3.06 -8.98 9.87
N ASN A 51 -2.80 -9.59 8.71
CA ASN A 51 -1.46 -9.77 8.19
C ASN A 51 -1.37 -9.17 6.77
N PRO A 52 -0.90 -7.92 6.61
CA PRO A 52 -0.64 -7.34 5.31
C PRO A 52 0.49 -8.08 4.58
N TYR A 53 0.32 -8.34 3.28
CA TYR A 53 1.33 -8.99 2.45
C TYR A 53 1.29 -8.45 1.02
N PHE A 54 2.29 -7.65 0.66
CA PHE A 54 2.38 -6.95 -0.63
C PHE A 54 1.08 -6.18 -0.91
N ASP A 55 0.44 -6.43 -2.06
CA ASP A 55 -0.79 -5.76 -2.48
C ASP A 55 -2.06 -6.36 -1.83
N ASN A 56 -1.92 -7.35 -0.94
CA ASN A 56 -3.05 -8.04 -0.29
C ASN A 56 -3.02 -7.86 1.23
N ILE A 57 -4.18 -8.03 1.86
CA ILE A 57 -4.32 -8.06 3.31
C ILE A 57 -4.97 -9.40 3.66
N ALA A 58 -4.27 -10.22 4.43
CA ALA A 58 -4.80 -11.48 4.93
C ALA A 58 -5.48 -11.26 6.28
N LEU A 59 -6.65 -11.85 6.46
CA LEU A 59 -7.46 -11.78 7.68
C LEU A 59 -7.67 -13.20 8.20
N GLY A 60 -7.27 -13.45 9.44
CA GLY A 60 -7.41 -14.75 10.11
C GLY A 60 -8.52 -14.73 11.17
N SER A 61 -9.27 -15.82 11.31
CA SER A 61 -10.26 -15.98 12.39
C SER A 61 -10.67 -17.46 12.53
N SER A 62 -11.22 -17.83 13.68
CA SER A 62 -11.57 -19.23 13.98
C SER A 62 -13.00 -19.62 13.59
N SER A 63 -13.86 -18.67 13.21
CA SER A 63 -15.25 -18.91 12.78
C SER A 63 -15.70 -17.90 11.74
N VAL A 64 -16.76 -18.23 10.99
CA VAL A 64 -17.35 -17.31 10.01
C VAL A 64 -17.94 -16.09 10.71
N GLU A 65 -18.56 -16.27 11.87
CA GLU A 65 -19.15 -15.18 12.66
C GLU A 65 -18.10 -14.19 13.15
N GLU A 66 -16.93 -14.68 13.55
CA GLU A 66 -15.78 -13.85 13.93
C GLU A 66 -15.16 -13.16 12.71
N HIS A 67 -15.00 -13.89 11.60
CA HIS A 67 -14.53 -13.31 10.34
C HIS A 67 -15.42 -12.16 9.86
N CYS A 68 -16.74 -12.33 9.95
CA CYS A 68 -17.69 -11.27 9.63
C CYS A 68 -17.49 -10.05 10.55
N ARG A 69 -17.19 -10.24 11.84
CA ARG A 69 -16.92 -9.12 12.76
C ARG A 69 -15.62 -8.39 12.45
N LEU A 70 -14.61 -9.07 11.91
CA LEU A 70 -13.37 -8.40 11.47
C LEU A 70 -13.57 -7.57 10.19
N LEU A 71 -14.55 -7.92 9.37
CA LEU A 71 -14.85 -7.25 8.10
C LEU A 71 -15.81 -6.05 8.23
N TYR A 72 -16.56 -5.92 9.33
CA TYR A 72 -17.62 -4.92 9.54
C TYR A 72 -17.34 -4.01 10.74
#